data_AF-A0A9D6LIC8-F1
#
_entry.id   AF-A0A9D6LIC8-F1
#
_cell.length_a   1.000
_cell.length_b   1.000
_cell.length_c   1.000
_cell.angle_alpha   90.00
_cell.angle_beta   90.00
_cell.angle_gamma   90.00
#
_symmetry.space_group_name_H-M   'P 1'
#
loop_
_entity.id
_entity.type
_entity.pdbx_description
1 polymer ?
#
loop_
_entity_poly.entity_id
_entity_poly.type
_entity_poly.pdbx_seq_one_letter_code
_entity_poly.pdbx_strand_id
1 'polypeptide(L)'
;MKCAEAMTPHDVSPEAAIDAIRDHGGTVLLDLDETLYLRNSTEDFIDSARPRLLALLLMRLLDVIKPWRWTGGEATRDVWRVRLIAACFPWVQNCWKNRVAKLAERFTNLRLLAALKSPGKTPIITTVGFQPIVTPLVAALGLPHARIVAARLSTFTDRCQGKLHMTVDALGQDTVRDALVLTDSPQDLSLLDACAHPLRTVWPEARYRRALNNVYLPGQYLTHVKRPGARYIVRGILQEDFAFWVLSSIALASLPLLHGLGLLFLLVSFWAIYERGYVDNDLIAARYEADPKLSAAFQDSPVATPRWQPWIWALVCGAIAIALLRWPQTPVARDYIVWTAVLLATHVWFALYNRFDKGTRVWMFAGLQFARSAAFIALVPIGFIGAAALGAHVLAKWVPYYIYRLGDKQWPEAPFHLIRLLFFVVLAAMLGFSQGFDSLVSNTALALLAWNLFRARQELSVAVTAATRLDRKHNQAPL
;
A
#
# COMPACT_ATOMS: atom_id res chain seq x y z
N MET A 1 -11.32 6.80 1.25
CA MET A 1 -12.43 6.92 2.20
C MET A 1 -12.00 7.87 3.30
N LYS A 2 -12.31 9.17 3.15
CA LYS A 2 -12.46 10.01 4.35
C LYS A 2 -13.61 9.33 5.11
N CYS A 3 -13.36 8.83 6.32
CA CYS A 3 -14.48 8.58 7.22
C CYS A 3 -15.30 9.87 7.23
N ALA A 4 -16.63 9.78 7.17
CA ALA A 4 -17.46 10.92 7.53
C ALA A 4 -16.97 11.37 8.90
N GLU A 5 -16.25 12.49 8.95
CA GLU A 5 -15.72 13.00 10.19
C GLU A 5 -16.93 13.30 11.06
N ALA A 6 -16.98 12.70 12.25
CA ALA A 6 -18.09 12.91 13.15
C ALA A 6 -18.22 14.41 13.39
N MET A 7 -19.41 14.95 13.10
CA MET A 7 -19.72 16.32 13.48
C MET A 7 -19.58 16.43 14.99
N THR A 8 -18.83 17.41 15.47
CA THR A 8 -18.69 17.69 16.90
C THR A 8 -19.39 19.02 17.24
N PRO A 9 -19.79 19.23 18.52
CA PRO A 9 -20.43 20.49 18.91
C PRO A 9 -19.54 21.73 18.70
N HIS A 10 -18.24 21.54 18.52
CA HIS A 10 -17.25 22.60 18.34
C HIS A 10 -16.99 22.95 16.87
N ASP A 11 -17.65 22.29 15.92
CA ASP A 11 -17.39 22.48 14.48
C ASP A 11 -17.89 23.85 14.01
N VAL A 12 -16.98 24.65 13.45
CA VAL A 12 -17.26 25.97 12.88
C VAL A 12 -16.65 26.13 11.49
N SER A 13 -17.20 27.05 10.68
CA SER A 13 -16.64 27.36 9.37
C SER A 13 -15.29 28.09 9.49
N PRO A 14 -14.42 28.01 8.46
CA PRO A 14 -13.18 28.79 8.43
C PRO A 14 -13.36 30.28 8.67
N GLU A 15 -14.44 30.86 8.14
CA GLU A 15 -14.80 32.26 8.30
C GLU A 15 -15.13 32.59 9.75
N ALA A 16 -16.01 31.78 10.39
CA ALA A 16 -16.38 31.97 11.79
C ALA A 16 -15.18 31.83 12.74
N ALA A 17 -14.26 30.91 12.46
CA ALA A 17 -13.04 30.75 13.26
C ALA A 17 -12.12 31.98 13.15
N ILE A 18 -11.95 32.52 11.94
CA ILE A 18 -11.14 33.72 11.69
C ILE A 18 -11.73 34.93 12.44
N ASP A 19 -13.04 35.11 12.37
CA ASP A 19 -13.71 36.23 13.03
C ASP A 19 -13.65 36.10 14.56
N ALA A 20 -13.88 34.89 15.11
CA ALA A 20 -13.71 34.64 16.53
C ALA A 20 -12.29 34.96 17.04
N ILE A 21 -11.24 34.66 16.26
CA ILE A 21 -9.85 35.02 16.61
C ILE A 21 -9.63 36.54 16.61
N ARG A 22 -10.23 37.25 15.65
CA ARG A 22 -10.12 38.71 15.57
C ARG A 22 -10.76 39.38 16.78
N ASP A 23 -11.92 38.88 17.20
CA ASP A 23 -12.72 39.46 18.27
C ASP A 23 -12.24 39.05 19.67
N HIS A 24 -11.56 37.91 19.80
CA HIS A 24 -11.12 37.41 21.11
C HIS A 24 -9.94 38.21 21.67
N GLY A 25 -10.12 38.85 22.84
CA GLY A 25 -9.09 39.65 23.51
C GLY A 25 -8.11 38.87 24.40
N GLY A 26 -8.33 37.57 24.60
CA GLY A 26 -7.57 36.72 25.52
C GLY A 26 -6.50 35.85 24.85
N THR A 27 -6.09 34.80 25.57
CA THR A 27 -5.08 33.84 25.13
C THR A 27 -5.64 32.95 24.01
N VAL A 28 -4.90 32.86 22.89
CA VAL A 28 -5.23 31.95 21.78
C VAL A 28 -4.26 30.76 21.79
N LEU A 29 -4.82 29.57 21.97
CA LEU A 29 -4.13 28.29 21.82
C LEU A 29 -4.41 27.74 20.42
N LEU A 30 -3.35 27.63 19.62
CA LEU A 30 -3.47 27.37 18.19
C LEU A 30 -2.80 26.06 17.81
N ASP A 31 -3.53 25.15 17.17
CA ASP A 31 -2.91 23.98 16.57
C ASP A 31 -2.03 24.32 15.36
N LEU A 32 -1.02 23.50 15.13
CA LEU A 32 -0.05 23.72 14.06
C LEU A 32 -0.41 22.97 12.79
N ASP A 33 -0.39 21.64 12.85
CA ASP A 33 -0.51 20.77 11.68
C ASP A 33 -1.95 20.78 11.18
N GLU A 34 -2.14 20.89 9.87
CA GLU A 34 -3.46 20.99 9.20
C GLU A 34 -4.34 22.18 9.63
N THR A 35 -3.87 23.04 10.54
CA THR A 35 -4.50 24.30 10.97
C THR A 35 -3.71 25.54 10.49
N LEU A 36 -2.57 25.86 11.12
CA LEU A 36 -1.72 26.99 10.72
C LEU A 36 -0.77 26.61 9.57
N TYR A 37 -0.19 25.42 9.64
CA TYR A 37 0.57 24.78 8.59
C TYR A 37 -0.36 23.77 7.91
N LEU A 38 -0.75 23.99 6.66
CA LEU A 38 -1.79 23.22 5.93
C LEU A 38 -1.36 21.79 5.54
N ARG A 39 -0.35 21.25 6.20
CA ARG A 39 0.18 19.88 6.05
C ARG A 39 0.59 19.34 7.42
N ASN A 40 1.06 18.10 7.46
CA ASN A 40 1.57 17.47 8.67
C ASN A 40 3.10 17.62 8.79
N SER A 41 3.57 18.33 9.81
CA SER A 41 4.99 18.60 10.06
C SER A 41 5.81 17.33 10.29
N THR A 42 5.24 16.33 10.99
CA THR A 42 5.92 15.06 11.27
C THR A 42 6.17 14.27 9.99
N GLU A 43 5.18 14.19 9.10
CA GLU A 43 5.34 13.52 7.80
C GLU A 43 6.35 14.25 6.90
N ASP A 44 6.33 15.58 6.85
CA ASP A 44 7.31 16.35 6.05
C ASP A 44 8.74 16.29 6.61
N PHE A 45 8.90 16.17 7.93
CA PHE A 45 10.18 15.89 8.56
C PHE A 45 10.73 14.53 8.12
N ILE A 46 9.94 13.46 8.26
CA ILE A 46 10.34 12.10 7.84
C ILE A 46 10.67 12.07 6.35
N ASP A 47 9.92 12.80 5.53
CA ASP A 47 10.14 12.88 4.08
C ASP A 47 11.48 13.56 3.70
N SER A 48 12.11 14.25 4.64
CA SER A 48 13.44 14.86 4.47
C SER A 48 14.58 13.85 4.60
N ALA A 49 14.30 12.62 5.05
CA ALA A 49 15.29 11.56 5.14
C ALA A 49 15.88 11.20 3.76
N ARG A 50 17.18 10.91 3.74
CA ARG A 50 17.96 10.51 2.56
C ARG A 50 18.97 9.44 3.00
N PRO A 51 19.18 8.33 2.27
CA PRO A 51 18.44 7.90 1.08
C PRO A 51 16.98 7.52 1.36
N ARG A 52 16.05 7.96 0.50
CA ARG A 52 14.60 7.82 0.74
C ARG A 52 14.12 6.37 0.78
N LEU A 53 14.73 5.49 -0.02
CA LEU A 53 14.35 4.08 -0.07
C LEU A 53 14.65 3.38 1.25
N LEU A 54 15.84 3.59 1.81
CA LEU A 54 16.20 3.00 3.10
C LEU A 54 15.28 3.51 4.21
N ALA A 55 14.99 4.81 4.23
CA ALA A 55 14.02 5.37 5.18
C ALA A 55 12.63 4.72 5.05
N LEU A 56 12.17 4.49 3.81
CA LEU A 56 10.89 3.83 3.57
C LEU A 56 10.90 2.38 4.10
N LEU A 57 11.96 1.62 3.83
CA LEU A 57 12.10 0.25 4.30
C LEU A 57 12.12 0.18 5.83
N LEU A 58 12.83 1.09 6.49
CA LEU A 58 12.83 1.21 7.95
C LEU A 58 11.44 1.53 8.50
N MET A 59 10.70 2.46 7.87
CA MET A 59 9.30 2.74 8.26
C MET A 59 8.38 1.53 8.06
N ARG A 60 8.56 0.74 7.00
CA ARG A 60 7.79 -0.48 6.77
C ARG A 60 8.13 -1.57 7.79
N LEU A 61 9.41 -1.74 8.11
CA LEU A 61 9.85 -2.67 9.15
C LEU A 61 9.26 -2.28 10.51
N LEU A 62 9.27 -0.98 10.83
CA LEU A 62 8.67 -0.45 12.04
C LEU A 62 7.14 -0.72 12.09
N ASP A 63 6.43 -0.57 10.97
CA ASP A 63 5.00 -0.90 10.83
C ASP A 63 4.71 -2.41 10.99
N VAL A 64 5.69 -3.28 10.76
CA VAL A 64 5.58 -4.74 10.99
C VAL A 64 5.83 -5.08 12.46
N ILE A 65 6.89 -4.54 13.06
CA ILE A 65 7.26 -4.81 14.47
C ILE A 65 6.27 -4.17 15.44
N LYS A 66 5.80 -2.94 15.13
CA LYS A 66 4.88 -2.14 15.95
C LYS A 66 5.33 -1.99 17.40
N PRO A 67 6.56 -1.50 17.68
CA PRO A 67 7.09 -1.41 19.04
C PRO A 67 6.29 -0.47 19.95
N TRP A 68 5.53 0.46 19.36
CA TRP A 68 4.63 1.36 20.10
C TRP A 68 3.54 0.64 20.91
N ARG A 69 3.26 -0.63 20.61
CA ARG A 69 2.39 -1.48 21.45
C ARG A 69 2.87 -1.59 22.90
N TRP A 70 4.16 -1.35 23.17
CA TRP A 70 4.75 -1.41 24.50
C TRP A 70 4.90 -0.05 25.18
N THR A 71 4.65 1.07 24.49
CA THR A 71 4.95 2.41 25.00
C THR A 71 3.74 3.33 25.12
N GLY A 72 2.52 2.85 24.85
CA GLY A 72 1.28 3.64 24.88
C GLY A 72 0.39 3.49 23.63
N GLY A 73 0.64 2.48 22.79
CA GLY A 73 -0.17 2.19 21.62
C GLY A 73 0.03 3.18 20.48
N GLU A 74 -0.96 3.29 19.59
CA GLU A 74 -0.88 4.10 18.36
C GLU A 74 -0.55 5.57 18.62
N ALA A 75 -0.94 6.13 19.78
CA ALA A 75 -0.61 7.50 20.17
C ALA A 75 0.91 7.76 20.17
N THR A 76 1.71 6.74 20.50
CA THR A 76 3.18 6.86 20.58
C THR A 76 3.92 6.43 19.31
N ARG A 77 3.18 6.02 18.26
CA ARG A 77 3.75 5.55 16.99
C ARG A 77 4.70 6.56 16.36
N ASP A 78 4.32 7.84 16.32
CA ASP A 78 5.15 8.85 15.69
C ASP A 78 6.44 9.14 16.45
N VAL A 79 6.47 8.92 17.77
CA VAL A 79 7.70 9.04 18.57
C VAL A 79 8.73 8.02 18.06
N TRP A 80 8.29 6.77 17.85
CA TRP A 80 9.14 5.72 17.27
C TRP A 80 9.58 6.06 15.86
N ARG A 81 8.66 6.54 15.00
CA ARG A 81 8.99 6.90 13.61
C ARG A 81 10.04 8.01 13.55
N VAL A 82 9.84 9.10 14.29
CA VAL A 82 10.76 10.23 14.31
C VAL A 82 12.10 9.86 14.93
N ARG A 83 12.11 9.13 16.06
CA ARG A 83 13.37 8.67 16.67
C ARG A 83 14.16 7.77 15.75
N LEU A 84 13.51 6.79 15.11
CA LEU A 84 14.19 5.88 14.19
C LEU A 84 14.82 6.65 13.02
N ILE A 85 14.08 7.60 12.44
CA ILE A 85 14.60 8.41 11.34
C ILE A 85 15.74 9.32 11.80
N ALA A 86 15.60 9.99 12.95
CA ALA A 86 16.64 10.85 13.49
C ALA A 86 17.92 10.07 13.85
N ALA A 87 17.78 8.86 14.38
CA ALA A 87 18.91 7.99 14.74
C ALA A 87 19.62 7.42 13.51
N CYS A 88 18.88 6.92 12.52
CA CYS A 88 19.46 6.31 11.33
C CYS A 88 19.93 7.34 10.28
N PHE A 89 19.39 8.56 10.30
CA PHE A 89 19.71 9.62 9.34
C PHE A 89 20.00 10.95 10.08
N PRO A 90 21.13 11.09 10.78
CA PRO A 90 21.39 12.25 11.64
C PRO A 90 21.36 13.60 10.90
N TRP A 91 21.69 13.62 9.59
CA TRP A 91 21.57 14.82 8.75
C TRP A 91 20.14 15.27 8.47
N VAL A 92 19.12 14.48 8.81
CA VAL A 92 17.70 14.82 8.55
C VAL A 92 17.31 16.15 9.20
N GLN A 93 17.90 16.49 10.36
CA GLN A 93 17.64 17.76 11.03
C GLN A 93 18.13 18.96 10.20
N ASN A 94 19.32 18.87 9.62
CA ASN A 94 19.84 19.93 8.75
C ASN A 94 19.05 20.01 7.45
N CYS A 95 18.70 18.87 6.86
CA CYS A 95 17.81 18.83 5.70
C CYS A 95 16.45 19.46 6.00
N TRP A 96 15.89 19.21 7.19
CA TRP A 96 14.64 19.80 7.64
C TRP A 96 14.73 21.32 7.77
N LYS A 97 15.74 21.83 8.49
CA LYS A 97 15.99 23.28 8.64
C LYS A 97 16.10 24.00 7.29
N ASN A 98 16.75 23.38 6.30
CA ASN A 98 16.88 23.97 4.97
C ASN A 98 15.59 23.87 4.14
N ARG A 99 14.69 22.95 4.48
CA ARG A 99 13.44 22.70 3.76
C ARG A 99 12.28 23.55 4.31
N VAL A 100 12.25 23.85 5.61
CA VAL A 100 11.10 24.51 6.26
C VAL A 100 10.70 25.83 5.63
N ALA A 101 11.66 26.67 5.21
CA ALA A 101 11.35 27.96 4.59
C ALA A 101 10.46 27.81 3.34
N LYS A 102 10.82 26.89 2.45
CA LYS A 102 10.05 26.59 1.22
C LYS A 102 8.70 25.95 1.51
N LEU A 103 8.59 25.20 2.61
CA LEU A 103 7.32 24.59 3.03
C LEU A 103 6.39 25.64 3.64
N ALA A 104 6.92 26.49 4.51
CA ALA A 104 6.18 27.60 5.11
C ALA A 104 5.62 28.51 4.02
N GLU A 105 6.43 28.96 3.06
CA GLU A 105 5.98 29.79 1.93
C GLU A 105 4.76 29.22 1.19
N ARG A 106 4.72 27.89 1.00
CA ARG A 106 3.69 27.22 0.18
C ARG A 106 2.46 26.78 0.95
N PHE A 107 2.61 26.49 2.24
CA PHE A 107 1.58 25.80 3.02
C PHE A 107 1.19 26.55 4.30
N THR A 108 1.58 27.82 4.43
CA THR A 108 1.03 28.69 5.47
C THR A 108 -0.45 28.96 5.20
N ASN A 109 -1.29 28.84 6.22
CA ASN A 109 -2.64 29.39 6.20
C ASN A 109 -2.58 30.92 6.32
N LEU A 110 -2.42 31.62 5.20
CA LEU A 110 -2.23 33.07 5.18
C LEU A 110 -3.42 33.84 5.75
N ARG A 111 -4.65 33.34 5.57
CA ARG A 111 -5.87 33.96 6.11
C ARG A 111 -5.86 33.94 7.64
N LEU A 112 -5.55 32.78 8.22
CA LEU A 112 -5.43 32.61 9.66
C LEU A 112 -4.24 33.41 10.23
N LEU A 113 -3.08 33.35 9.57
CA LEU A 113 -1.90 34.11 9.98
C LEU A 113 -2.17 35.62 9.98
N ALA A 114 -2.93 36.15 9.02
CA ALA A 114 -3.31 37.54 8.98
C ALA A 114 -4.20 37.94 10.16
N ALA A 115 -5.15 37.09 10.57
CA ALA A 115 -6.00 37.32 11.73
C ALA A 115 -5.21 37.38 13.04
N LEU A 116 -4.18 36.53 13.16
CA LEU A 116 -3.31 36.44 14.33
C LEU A 116 -2.35 37.64 14.48
N LYS A 117 -2.07 38.39 13.41
CA LYS A 117 -1.14 39.54 13.43
C LYS A 117 -1.73 40.83 14.00
N SER A 118 -2.94 40.79 14.57
CA SER A 118 -3.55 41.94 15.24
C SER A 118 -2.66 42.41 16.41
N PRO A 119 -2.41 43.73 16.59
CA PRO A 119 -1.49 44.24 17.61
C PRO A 119 -1.78 43.69 19.02
N GLY A 120 -0.74 43.24 19.72
CA GLY A 120 -0.85 42.76 21.11
C GLY A 120 -1.20 41.27 21.28
N LYS A 121 -1.44 40.52 20.20
CA LYS A 121 -1.79 39.09 20.26
C LYS A 121 -0.64 38.22 19.75
N THR A 122 0.04 37.52 20.66
CA THR A 122 0.99 36.45 20.29
C THR A 122 0.33 35.10 20.57
N PRO A 123 0.02 34.29 19.56
CA PRO A 123 -0.59 32.98 19.80
C PRO A 123 0.39 32.05 20.51
N ILE A 124 -0.16 31.13 21.30
CA ILE A 124 0.58 29.99 21.83
C ILE A 124 0.33 28.82 20.89
N ILE A 125 1.37 28.34 20.22
CA ILE A 125 1.28 27.17 19.36
C ILE A 125 1.23 25.93 20.25
N THR A 126 0.12 25.20 20.19
CA THR A 126 -0.10 24.00 20.99
C THR A 126 -0.27 22.83 20.03
N THR A 127 0.66 21.87 20.03
CA THR A 127 0.66 20.78 19.04
C THR A 127 1.23 19.49 19.62
N VAL A 128 0.72 18.34 19.17
CA VAL A 128 1.33 17.03 19.46
C VAL A 128 2.55 16.72 18.59
N GLY A 129 2.92 17.62 17.67
CA GLY A 129 4.18 17.58 16.95
C GLY A 129 5.39 17.72 17.87
N PHE A 130 6.58 17.41 17.35
CA PHE A 130 7.80 17.36 18.17
C PHE A 130 8.54 18.69 18.19
N GLN A 131 8.96 19.15 19.37
CA GLN A 131 9.61 20.45 19.54
C GLN A 131 10.78 20.72 18.57
N PRO A 132 11.76 19.80 18.35
CA PRO A 132 12.84 20.03 17.38
C PRO A 132 12.38 20.16 15.92
N ILE A 133 11.18 19.67 15.60
CA ILE A 133 10.58 19.72 14.26
C ILE A 133 9.79 21.02 14.11
N VAL A 134 8.93 21.34 15.08
CA VAL A 134 7.99 22.45 14.96
C VAL A 134 8.63 23.81 15.18
N THR A 135 9.65 23.93 16.04
CA THR A 135 10.31 25.21 16.31
C THR A 135 10.86 25.91 15.05
N PRO A 136 11.70 25.27 14.20
CA PRO A 136 12.17 25.93 12.98
C PRO A 136 11.04 26.19 11.97
N LEU A 137 9.96 25.40 12.00
CA LEU A 137 8.79 25.61 11.14
C LEU A 137 8.00 26.85 11.58
N VAL A 138 7.68 26.97 12.88
CA VAL A 138 6.96 28.13 13.45
C VAL A 138 7.73 29.43 13.22
N ALA A 139 9.06 29.41 13.36
CA ALA A 139 9.90 30.55 13.00
C ALA A 139 9.76 30.92 11.51
N ALA A 140 9.79 29.92 10.61
CA ALA A 140 9.64 30.12 9.17
C ALA A 140 8.23 30.57 8.75
N LEU A 141 7.18 30.25 9.53
CA LEU A 141 5.82 30.76 9.35
C LEU A 141 5.68 32.25 9.75
N GLY A 142 6.75 32.87 10.24
CA GLY A 142 6.76 34.28 10.64
C GLY A 142 6.36 34.52 12.09
N LEU A 143 6.45 33.50 12.95
CA LEU A 143 6.13 33.58 14.38
C LEU A 143 7.34 33.18 15.27
N PRO A 144 8.55 33.77 15.09
CA PRO A 144 9.76 33.33 15.80
C PRO A 144 9.70 33.52 17.32
N HIS A 145 8.81 34.37 17.82
CA HIS A 145 8.62 34.65 19.24
C HIS A 145 7.37 33.99 19.84
N ALA A 146 6.63 33.20 19.06
CA ALA A 146 5.49 32.48 19.60
C ALA A 146 5.96 31.45 20.63
N ARG A 147 5.22 31.36 21.74
CA ARG A 147 5.42 30.28 22.71
C ARG A 147 4.93 28.97 22.09
N ILE A 148 5.73 27.91 22.20
CA ILE A 148 5.42 26.61 21.63
C ILE A 148 5.27 25.59 22.76
N VAL A 149 4.10 24.97 22.85
CA VAL A 149 3.81 23.79 23.66
C VAL A 149 3.75 22.59 22.73
N ALA A 150 4.80 21.76 22.75
CA ALA A 150 4.99 20.65 21.83
C ALA A 150 5.54 19.42 22.53
N ALA A 151 5.32 18.23 21.95
CA ALA A 151 5.79 16.98 22.51
C ALA A 151 7.33 16.91 22.50
N ARG A 152 7.92 16.42 23.59
CA ARG A 152 9.35 16.17 23.70
C ARG A 152 9.68 14.84 23.05
N LEU A 153 10.67 14.85 22.15
CA LEU A 153 11.10 13.61 21.49
C LEU A 153 11.74 12.60 22.45
N SER A 154 12.24 13.04 23.62
CA SER A 154 12.91 12.20 24.62
C SER A 154 11.96 11.38 25.50
N THR A 155 10.65 11.65 25.50
CA THR A 155 9.66 10.87 26.26
C THR A 155 8.51 10.39 25.37
N PHE A 156 7.84 9.32 25.82
CA PHE A 156 6.58 8.84 25.23
C PHE A 156 5.35 9.41 25.95
N THR A 157 5.53 9.88 27.19
CA THR A 157 4.49 10.34 28.11
C THR A 157 3.63 11.44 27.49
N ASP A 158 4.26 12.44 26.85
CA ASP A 158 3.56 13.58 26.23
C ASP A 158 2.54 13.12 25.17
N ARG A 159 2.89 12.13 24.34
CA ARG A 159 1.97 11.57 23.33
C ARG A 159 0.94 10.61 23.94
N CYS A 160 1.30 9.91 25.02
CA CYS A 160 0.41 8.97 25.68
C CYS A 160 -0.71 9.67 26.47
N GLN A 161 -0.41 10.77 27.16
CA GLN A 161 -1.39 11.52 27.95
C GLN A 161 -2.18 12.54 27.12
N GLY A 162 -1.65 12.93 25.95
CA GLY A 162 -2.35 13.75 24.97
C GLY A 162 -2.18 15.25 25.18
N LYS A 163 -2.81 16.01 24.27
CA LYS A 163 -2.58 17.45 24.09
C LYS A 163 -3.05 18.27 25.29
N LEU A 164 -4.20 17.95 25.89
CA LEU A 164 -4.72 18.65 27.08
C LEU A 164 -3.71 18.61 28.22
N HIS A 165 -3.22 17.43 28.59
CA HIS A 165 -2.28 17.28 29.71
C HIS A 165 -1.01 18.10 29.48
N MET A 166 -0.41 17.99 28.30
CA MET A 166 0.78 18.76 27.93
C MET A 166 0.54 20.28 27.96
N THR A 167 -0.67 20.72 27.63
CA THR A 167 -1.05 22.14 27.64
C THR A 167 -1.25 22.65 29.06
N VAL A 168 -1.96 21.89 29.90
CA VAL A 168 -2.18 22.22 31.32
C VAL A 168 -0.85 22.22 32.07
N ASP A 169 0.02 21.24 31.85
CA ASP A 169 1.34 21.18 32.47
C ASP A 169 2.21 22.39 32.12
N ALA A 170 2.10 22.90 30.88
CA ALA A 170 2.91 24.02 30.41
C ALA A 170 2.33 25.39 30.79
N LEU A 171 1.00 25.55 30.77
CA LEU A 171 0.32 26.85 30.85
C LEU A 171 -0.48 27.05 32.15
N GLY A 172 -0.76 25.98 32.88
CA GLY A 172 -1.70 25.97 34.00
C GLY A 172 -3.15 25.79 33.56
N GLN A 173 -3.98 25.26 34.46
CA GLN A 173 -5.38 24.95 34.18
C GLN A 173 -6.22 26.20 33.92
N ASP A 174 -6.00 27.30 34.66
CA ASP A 174 -6.75 28.54 34.47
C ASP A 174 -6.52 29.15 33.09
N THR A 175 -5.27 29.15 32.61
CA THR A 175 -4.94 29.63 31.26
C THR A 175 -5.68 28.84 30.18
N VAL A 176 -5.78 27.52 30.32
CA VAL A 176 -6.51 26.67 29.36
C VAL A 176 -8.00 26.93 29.43
N ARG A 177 -8.56 27.05 30.65
CA ARG A 177 -9.98 27.31 30.87
C ARG A 177 -10.43 28.61 30.23
N ASP A 178 -9.62 29.67 30.32
CA ASP A 178 -10.01 31.00 29.88
C ASP A 178 -9.64 31.28 28.41
N ALA A 179 -8.97 30.34 27.73
CA ALA A 179 -8.47 30.51 26.37
C ALA A 179 -9.51 30.23 25.27
N LEU A 180 -9.21 30.78 24.09
CA LEU A 180 -9.74 30.31 22.81
C LEU A 180 -8.82 29.23 22.25
N VAL A 181 -9.39 28.07 21.91
CA VAL A 181 -8.65 26.96 21.30
C VAL A 181 -9.12 26.79 19.86
N LEU A 182 -8.18 26.77 18.92
CA LEU A 182 -8.45 26.44 17.51
C LEU A 182 -7.64 25.21 17.07
N THR A 183 -8.33 24.22 16.52
CA THR A 183 -7.76 22.97 15.98
C THR A 183 -8.58 22.45 14.80
N ASP A 184 -8.01 21.60 13.96
CA ASP A 184 -8.75 20.82 12.95
C ASP A 184 -9.09 19.40 13.42
N SER A 185 -8.42 18.94 14.49
CA SER A 185 -8.42 17.54 14.87
C SER A 185 -9.52 17.16 15.86
N PRO A 186 -10.33 16.11 15.59
CA PRO A 186 -11.26 15.55 16.57
C PRO A 186 -10.55 14.83 17.73
N GLN A 187 -9.23 14.61 17.66
CA GLN A 187 -8.47 14.04 18.78
C GLN A 187 -8.25 15.06 19.90
N ASP A 188 -8.50 16.34 19.64
CA ASP A 188 -8.32 17.44 20.59
C ASP A 188 -9.60 17.77 21.36
N LEU A 189 -10.64 16.91 21.29
CA LEU A 189 -11.93 17.14 21.98
C LEU A 189 -11.75 17.42 23.47
N SER A 190 -10.88 16.68 24.17
CA SER A 190 -10.64 16.94 25.59
C SER A 190 -10.04 18.33 25.87
N LEU A 191 -9.26 18.88 24.94
CA LEU A 191 -8.74 20.25 25.05
C LEU A 191 -9.83 21.29 24.74
N LEU A 192 -10.68 21.02 23.74
CA LEU A 192 -11.81 21.87 23.40
C LEU A 192 -12.83 21.93 24.54
N ASP A 193 -13.17 20.79 25.14
CA ASP A 193 -14.10 20.71 26.27
C ASP A 193 -13.60 21.42 27.54
N ALA A 194 -12.29 21.65 27.64
CA ALA A 194 -11.65 22.27 28.79
C ALA A 194 -11.50 23.79 28.68
N CYS A 195 -11.85 24.42 27.55
CA CYS A 195 -11.62 25.85 27.29
C CYS A 195 -12.93 26.64 27.13
N ALA A 196 -12.86 27.96 27.26
CA ALA A 196 -14.02 28.86 27.18
C ALA A 196 -14.54 29.03 25.75
N HIS A 197 -13.65 29.06 24.76
CA HIS A 197 -14.02 29.29 23.35
C HIS A 197 -13.43 28.19 22.46
N PRO A 198 -14.06 27.01 22.38
CA PRO A 198 -13.62 25.90 21.55
C PRO A 198 -14.00 26.09 20.09
N LEU A 199 -13.03 26.00 19.19
CA LEU A 199 -13.25 26.06 17.74
C LEU A 199 -12.56 24.87 17.06
N ARG A 200 -13.35 24.04 16.39
CA ARG A 200 -12.85 23.01 15.47
C ARG A 200 -13.16 23.40 14.04
N THR A 201 -12.14 23.46 13.19
CA THR A 201 -12.30 23.88 11.79
C THR A 201 -11.49 23.02 10.85
N VAL A 202 -12.15 22.45 9.84
CA VAL A 202 -11.48 21.73 8.76
C VAL A 202 -11.16 22.70 7.62
N TRP A 203 -9.88 22.89 7.34
CA TRP A 203 -9.42 23.82 6.30
C TRP A 203 -9.48 23.17 4.91
N PRO A 204 -10.22 23.75 3.93
CA PRO A 204 -10.35 23.19 2.59
C PRO A 204 -9.01 22.99 1.85
N GLU A 205 -8.01 23.79 2.18
CA GLU A 205 -6.67 23.78 1.59
C GLU A 205 -5.73 22.79 2.29
N ALA A 206 -6.08 22.28 3.48
CA ALA A 206 -5.26 21.32 4.19
C ALA A 206 -5.16 20.00 3.42
N ARG A 207 -3.94 19.46 3.35
CA ARG A 207 -3.64 18.22 2.60
C ARG A 207 -2.70 17.33 3.39
N TYR A 208 -3.27 16.26 3.96
CA TYR A 208 -2.46 15.17 4.50
C TYR A 208 -1.69 14.47 3.37
N ARG A 209 -0.39 14.31 3.58
CA ARG A 209 0.48 13.56 2.68
C ARG A 209 1.47 12.76 3.50
N ARG A 210 1.36 11.43 3.40
CA ARG A 210 2.29 10.50 4.06
C ARG A 210 3.72 10.71 3.56
N ALA A 211 4.67 10.66 4.48
CA ALA A 211 6.09 10.72 4.21
C ALA A 211 6.52 9.64 3.22
N LEU A 212 7.50 9.98 2.35
CA LEU A 212 8.11 9.05 1.42
C LEU A 212 7.14 8.45 0.39
N ASN A 213 5.94 9.04 0.22
CA ASN A 213 4.95 8.58 -0.77
C ASN A 213 5.44 8.65 -2.23
N ASN A 214 6.47 9.46 -2.51
CA ASN A 214 7.10 9.58 -3.82
C ASN A 214 8.20 8.53 -4.06
N VAL A 215 8.44 7.61 -3.12
CA VAL A 215 9.39 6.52 -3.29
C VAL A 215 8.65 5.30 -3.83
N TYR A 216 9.06 4.82 -5.00
CA TYR A 216 8.49 3.60 -5.56
C TYR A 216 9.03 2.36 -4.85
N LEU A 217 8.11 1.47 -4.50
CA LEU A 217 8.39 0.13 -4.01
C LEU A 217 7.44 -0.84 -4.74
N PRO A 218 7.95 -1.93 -5.35
CA PRO A 218 7.11 -2.89 -6.04
C PRO A 218 5.94 -3.37 -5.17
N GLY A 219 4.73 -3.36 -5.74
CA GLY A 219 3.51 -3.83 -5.07
C GLY A 219 2.70 -2.72 -4.37
N GLN A 220 3.23 -1.50 -4.26
CA GLN A 220 2.49 -0.39 -3.65
C GLN A 220 1.28 0.02 -4.50
N TYR A 221 1.43 0.11 -5.82
CA TYR A 221 0.32 0.46 -6.69
C TYR A 221 -0.77 -0.62 -6.62
N LEU A 222 -0.38 -1.90 -6.60
CA LEU A 222 -1.33 -3.00 -6.44
C LEU A 222 -2.10 -2.93 -5.12
N THR A 223 -1.40 -2.65 -4.02
CA THR A 223 -1.96 -2.68 -2.67
C THR A 223 -2.85 -1.49 -2.37
N HIS A 224 -2.46 -0.30 -2.85
CA HIS A 224 -3.13 0.95 -2.47
C HIS A 224 -4.06 1.47 -3.57
N VAL A 225 -3.79 1.17 -4.84
CA VAL A 225 -4.56 1.70 -5.98
C VAL A 225 -5.34 0.60 -6.68
N LYS A 226 -4.70 -0.43 -7.25
CA LYS A 226 -5.39 -1.40 -8.10
C LYS A 226 -6.37 -2.30 -7.34
N ARG A 227 -6.00 -2.75 -6.14
CA ARG A 227 -6.78 -3.69 -5.31
C ARG A 227 -6.73 -3.33 -3.82
N PRO A 228 -7.22 -2.14 -3.42
CA PRO A 228 -7.21 -1.68 -2.04
C PRO A 228 -7.96 -2.67 -1.14
N GLY A 229 -7.39 -2.99 0.03
CA GLY A 229 -7.99 -3.87 1.03
C GLY A 229 -8.00 -5.38 0.72
N ALA A 230 -7.78 -5.78 -0.54
CA ALA A 230 -7.90 -7.18 -0.97
C ALA A 230 -6.78 -8.12 -0.49
N ARG A 231 -5.73 -7.58 0.16
CA ARG A 231 -4.50 -8.31 0.53
C ARG A 231 -3.92 -9.10 -0.65
N TYR A 232 -3.95 -8.49 -1.84
CA TYR A 232 -3.70 -9.19 -3.10
C TYR A 232 -2.28 -9.75 -3.23
N ILE A 233 -1.27 -9.07 -2.68
CA ILE A 233 0.10 -9.59 -2.66
C ILE A 233 0.15 -10.94 -1.94
N VAL A 234 -0.44 -11.04 -0.76
CA VAL A 234 -0.43 -12.29 0.01
C VAL A 234 -1.31 -13.34 -0.66
N ARG A 235 -2.59 -13.01 -0.91
CA ARG A 235 -3.57 -14.00 -1.35
C ARG A 235 -3.43 -14.37 -2.82
N GLY A 236 -3.14 -13.42 -3.70
CA GLY A 236 -3.15 -13.63 -5.15
C GLY A 236 -1.77 -13.82 -5.77
N ILE A 237 -0.70 -13.32 -5.13
CA ILE A 237 0.67 -13.45 -5.65
C ILE A 237 1.43 -14.53 -4.89
N LEU A 238 1.57 -14.41 -3.57
CA LEU A 238 2.36 -15.36 -2.77
C LEU A 238 1.68 -16.74 -2.66
N GLN A 239 0.40 -16.77 -2.28
CA GLN A 239 -0.33 -18.03 -2.11
C GLN A 239 -0.69 -18.70 -3.44
N GLU A 240 -0.80 -17.98 -4.54
CA GLU A 240 -1.25 -18.57 -5.80
C GLU A 240 -0.14 -18.69 -6.83
N ASP A 241 0.54 -17.59 -7.18
CA ASP A 241 1.55 -17.65 -8.23
C ASP A 241 2.85 -18.23 -7.70
N PHE A 242 3.37 -17.67 -6.60
CA PHE A 242 4.65 -18.08 -6.03
C PHE A 242 4.61 -19.50 -5.47
N ALA A 243 3.51 -19.90 -4.82
CA ALA A 243 3.33 -21.29 -4.37
C ALA A 243 3.46 -22.27 -5.54
N PHE A 244 2.88 -21.98 -6.70
CA PHE A 244 3.02 -22.81 -7.89
C PHE A 244 4.44 -22.77 -8.48
N TRP A 245 5.13 -21.62 -8.44
CA TRP A 245 6.54 -21.55 -8.84
C TRP A 245 7.40 -22.50 -8.01
N VAL A 246 7.23 -22.46 -6.69
CA VAL A 246 7.96 -23.30 -5.74
C VAL A 246 7.59 -24.78 -5.95
N LEU A 247 6.31 -25.12 -5.86
CA LEU A 247 5.86 -26.53 -5.94
C LEU A 247 6.24 -27.19 -7.27
N SER A 248 6.25 -26.44 -8.38
CA SER A 248 6.56 -26.99 -9.71
C SER A 248 8.06 -27.21 -9.95
N SER A 249 8.95 -26.66 -9.12
CA SER A 249 10.40 -26.67 -9.39
C SER A 249 11.27 -27.13 -8.22
N ILE A 250 10.80 -27.03 -6.98
CA ILE A 250 11.64 -27.26 -5.79
C ILE A 250 12.16 -28.69 -5.69
N ALA A 251 11.45 -29.68 -6.22
CA ALA A 251 11.90 -31.07 -6.24
C ALA A 251 13.14 -31.30 -7.13
N LEU A 252 13.43 -30.37 -8.04
CA LEU A 252 14.61 -30.39 -8.91
C LEU A 252 15.76 -29.52 -8.34
N ALA A 253 15.55 -28.86 -7.20
CA ALA A 253 16.53 -27.96 -6.60
C ALA A 253 17.52 -28.73 -5.73
N SER A 254 18.82 -28.54 -5.98
CA SER A 254 19.90 -29.06 -5.13
C SER A 254 19.94 -28.36 -3.77
N LEU A 255 19.61 -27.07 -3.72
CA LEU A 255 19.58 -26.23 -2.52
C LEU A 255 18.20 -25.58 -2.36
N PRO A 256 17.20 -26.28 -1.78
CA PRO A 256 15.80 -25.83 -1.75
C PRO A 256 15.60 -24.44 -1.13
N LEU A 257 16.38 -24.08 -0.11
CA LEU A 257 16.27 -22.78 0.55
C LEU A 257 16.71 -21.63 -0.38
N LEU A 258 17.89 -21.74 -0.99
CA LEU A 258 18.38 -20.73 -1.94
C LEU A 258 17.49 -20.67 -3.17
N HIS A 259 16.96 -21.80 -3.61
CA HIS A 259 15.99 -21.88 -4.70
C HIS A 259 14.72 -21.09 -4.39
N GLY A 260 14.12 -21.29 -3.23
CA GLY A 260 12.95 -20.54 -2.79
C GLY A 260 13.21 -19.03 -2.69
N LEU A 261 14.36 -18.63 -2.14
CA LEU A 261 14.76 -17.22 -2.08
C LEU A 261 15.01 -16.64 -3.48
N GLY A 262 15.66 -17.38 -4.36
CA GLY A 262 15.90 -17.01 -5.75
C GLY A 262 14.58 -16.78 -6.51
N LEU A 263 13.62 -17.71 -6.38
CA LEU A 263 12.29 -17.53 -6.94
C LEU A 263 11.57 -16.30 -6.38
N LEU A 264 11.74 -15.98 -5.09
CA LEU A 264 11.12 -14.81 -4.48
C LEU A 264 11.68 -13.50 -5.07
N PHE A 265 12.99 -13.43 -5.31
CA PHE A 265 13.61 -12.29 -5.98
C PHE A 265 13.22 -12.21 -7.47
N LEU A 266 13.09 -13.35 -8.19
CA LEU A 266 12.52 -13.36 -9.55
C LEU A 266 11.08 -12.84 -9.54
N LEU A 267 10.28 -13.22 -8.54
CA LEU A 267 8.90 -12.78 -8.40
C LEU A 267 8.83 -11.26 -8.22
N VAL A 268 9.62 -10.69 -7.32
CA VAL A 268 9.70 -9.23 -7.14
C VAL A 268 10.16 -8.55 -8.42
N SER A 269 11.16 -9.13 -9.10
CA SER A 269 11.65 -8.61 -10.38
C SER A 269 10.56 -8.56 -11.44
N PHE A 270 9.85 -9.67 -11.64
CA PHE A 270 8.76 -9.78 -12.60
C PHE A 270 7.63 -8.81 -12.27
N TRP A 271 7.21 -8.76 -11.00
CA TRP A 271 6.10 -7.93 -10.56
C TRP A 271 6.38 -6.44 -10.61
N ALA A 272 7.64 -6.00 -10.51
CA ALA A 272 7.98 -4.60 -10.75
C ALA A 272 7.60 -4.15 -12.18
N ILE A 273 7.85 -4.99 -13.19
CA ILE A 273 7.47 -4.70 -14.58
C ILE A 273 5.98 -4.93 -14.82
N TYR A 274 5.42 -6.01 -14.26
CA TYR A 274 4.00 -6.32 -14.41
C TYR A 274 3.10 -5.25 -13.76
N GLU A 275 3.48 -4.72 -12.59
CA GLU A 275 2.80 -3.60 -11.93
C GLU A 275 2.82 -2.34 -12.80
N ARG A 276 3.94 -2.05 -13.48
CA ARG A 276 4.01 -0.94 -14.43
C ARG A 276 3.01 -1.09 -15.58
N GLY A 277 2.74 -2.33 -16.01
CA GLY A 277 1.69 -2.67 -16.97
C GLY A 277 0.30 -2.33 -16.45
N TYR A 278 0.00 -2.63 -15.17
CA TYR A 278 -1.26 -2.22 -14.55
C TYR A 278 -1.43 -0.70 -14.43
N VAL A 279 -0.37 0.01 -14.06
CA VAL A 279 -0.39 1.49 -14.05
C VAL A 279 -0.73 2.02 -15.44
N ASP A 280 -0.08 1.50 -16.47
CA ASP A 280 -0.36 1.89 -17.85
C ASP A 280 -1.79 1.53 -18.28
N ASN A 281 -2.30 0.39 -17.86
CA ASN A 281 -3.67 -0.04 -18.14
C ASN A 281 -4.69 0.96 -17.60
N ASP A 282 -4.54 1.38 -16.34
CA ASP A 282 -5.48 2.28 -15.70
C ASP A 282 -5.40 3.69 -16.30
N LEU A 283 -4.20 4.20 -16.58
CA LEU A 283 -4.02 5.50 -17.24
C LEU A 283 -4.68 5.55 -18.63
N ILE A 284 -4.69 4.43 -19.33
CA ILE A 284 -5.16 4.37 -20.72
C ILE A 284 -6.65 4.09 -20.78
N ALA A 285 -7.15 3.26 -19.87
CA ALA A 285 -8.58 3.14 -19.63
C ALA A 285 -9.18 4.52 -19.27
N ALA A 286 -8.58 5.23 -18.31
CA ALA A 286 -9.05 6.55 -17.90
C ALA A 286 -9.11 7.58 -19.05
N ARG A 287 -8.21 7.47 -20.03
CA ARG A 287 -8.10 8.43 -21.13
C ARG A 287 -8.95 8.07 -22.35
N TYR A 288 -9.12 6.79 -22.65
CA TYR A 288 -9.64 6.34 -23.95
C TYR A 288 -10.83 5.38 -23.86
N GLU A 289 -11.13 4.78 -22.71
CA GLU A 289 -12.29 3.90 -22.58
C GLU A 289 -13.53 4.68 -22.15
N ALA A 290 -14.67 4.42 -22.80
CA ALA A 290 -15.96 5.03 -22.45
C ALA A 290 -16.46 4.61 -21.05
N ASP A 291 -16.07 3.42 -20.59
CA ASP A 291 -16.43 2.87 -19.27
C ASP A 291 -15.18 2.24 -18.64
N PRO A 292 -14.31 3.06 -18.01
CA PRO A 292 -13.07 2.59 -17.43
C PRO A 292 -13.30 1.97 -16.05
N LYS A 293 -12.79 0.75 -15.84
CA LYS A 293 -12.87 0.06 -14.55
C LYS A 293 -11.73 0.46 -13.61
N LEU A 294 -11.84 1.65 -13.04
CA LEU A 294 -10.89 2.21 -12.09
C LEU A 294 -11.38 2.01 -10.65
N SER A 295 -10.46 1.81 -9.72
CA SER A 295 -10.80 1.82 -8.30
C SER A 295 -11.07 3.26 -7.85
N ALA A 296 -11.85 3.44 -6.79
CA ALA A 296 -12.00 4.76 -6.15
C ALA A 296 -10.64 5.35 -5.72
N ALA A 297 -9.70 4.51 -5.33
CA ALA A 297 -8.35 4.93 -4.93
C ALA A 297 -7.48 5.47 -6.07
N PHE A 298 -7.84 5.24 -7.34
CA PHE A 298 -7.08 5.73 -8.49
C PHE A 298 -6.99 7.26 -8.54
N GLN A 299 -8.05 7.95 -8.18
CA GLN A 299 -8.06 9.42 -8.13
C GLN A 299 -7.43 9.96 -6.85
N ASP A 300 -7.60 9.24 -5.74
CA ASP A 300 -7.34 9.78 -4.39
C ASP A 300 -5.97 9.40 -3.81
N SER A 301 -5.31 8.34 -4.31
CA SER A 301 -4.11 7.77 -3.67
C SER A 301 -2.82 8.08 -4.45
N PRO A 302 -2.03 9.08 -4.01
CA PRO A 302 -0.75 9.39 -4.65
C PRO A 302 0.29 8.33 -4.25
N VAL A 303 0.41 7.29 -5.07
CA VAL A 303 1.52 6.33 -5.03
C VAL A 303 2.50 6.67 -6.14
N ALA A 304 3.80 6.57 -5.86
CA ALA A 304 4.83 6.79 -6.86
C ALA A 304 4.70 5.79 -8.03
N THR A 305 4.58 6.31 -9.26
CA THR A 305 4.56 5.52 -10.50
C THR A 305 5.66 5.96 -11.48
N PRO A 306 6.93 6.03 -11.05
CA PRO A 306 8.04 6.48 -11.91
C PRO A 306 8.28 5.52 -13.08
N ARG A 307 8.80 6.06 -14.19
CA ARG A 307 9.04 5.28 -15.41
C ARG A 307 10.20 4.28 -15.27
N TRP A 308 11.29 4.67 -14.61
CA TRP A 308 12.55 3.91 -14.60
C TRP A 308 12.82 3.09 -13.34
N GLN A 309 12.32 3.50 -12.17
CA GLN A 309 12.57 2.76 -10.93
C GLN A 309 12.06 1.31 -10.96
N PRO A 310 10.93 0.97 -11.62
CA PRO A 310 10.52 -0.42 -11.81
C PRO A 310 11.57 -1.27 -12.52
N TRP A 311 12.26 -0.73 -13.53
CA TRP A 311 13.32 -1.42 -14.25
C TRP A 311 14.57 -1.63 -13.40
N ILE A 312 14.95 -0.64 -12.59
CA ILE A 312 16.08 -0.77 -11.66
C ILE A 312 15.79 -1.89 -10.65
N TRP A 313 14.59 -1.90 -10.06
CA TRP A 313 14.16 -2.98 -9.16
C TRP A 313 14.15 -4.34 -9.86
N ALA A 314 13.62 -4.42 -11.08
CA ALA A 314 13.59 -5.65 -11.84
C ALA A 314 15.00 -6.20 -12.11
N LEU A 315 15.92 -5.37 -12.59
CA LEU A 315 17.28 -5.80 -12.91
C LEU A 315 18.07 -6.20 -11.65
N VAL A 316 17.98 -5.42 -10.57
CA VAL A 316 18.69 -5.74 -9.31
C VAL A 316 18.13 -7.01 -8.67
N CYS A 317 16.81 -7.14 -8.53
CA CYS A 317 16.21 -8.35 -7.97
C CYS A 317 16.45 -9.56 -8.89
N GLY A 318 16.37 -9.40 -10.21
CA GLY A 318 16.69 -10.45 -11.17
C GLY A 318 18.13 -10.94 -11.05
N ALA A 319 19.09 -10.02 -10.86
CA ALA A 319 20.49 -10.38 -10.69
C ALA A 319 20.74 -11.17 -9.39
N ILE A 320 20.17 -10.71 -8.28
CA ILE A 320 20.23 -11.43 -6.99
C ILE A 320 19.61 -12.82 -7.13
N ALA A 321 18.45 -12.91 -7.78
CA ALA A 321 17.76 -14.16 -7.98
C ALA A 321 18.58 -15.18 -8.77
N ILE A 322 19.18 -14.76 -9.88
CA ILE A 322 20.03 -15.62 -10.72
C ILE A 322 21.24 -16.11 -9.90
N ALA A 323 21.87 -15.24 -9.11
CA ALA A 323 22.98 -15.62 -8.26
C ALA A 323 22.58 -16.71 -7.25
N LEU A 324 21.40 -16.59 -6.62
CA LEU A 324 20.87 -17.57 -5.68
C LEU A 324 20.46 -18.89 -6.36
N LEU A 325 19.84 -18.83 -7.54
CA LEU A 325 19.37 -20.01 -8.28
C LEU A 325 20.50 -20.83 -8.92
N ARG A 326 21.64 -20.19 -9.22
CA ARG A 326 22.80 -20.86 -9.82
C ARG A 326 23.83 -21.30 -8.79
N TRP A 327 23.74 -20.86 -7.53
CA TRP A 327 24.70 -21.24 -6.50
C TRP A 327 24.76 -22.77 -6.30
N PRO A 328 25.96 -23.38 -6.16
CA PRO A 328 27.29 -22.76 -6.10
C PRO A 328 27.96 -22.48 -7.45
N GLN A 329 27.32 -22.83 -8.56
CA GLN A 329 27.83 -22.47 -9.88
C GLN A 329 27.75 -20.95 -10.10
N THR A 330 28.64 -20.44 -10.95
CA THR A 330 28.62 -19.04 -11.34
C THR A 330 27.51 -18.79 -12.37
N PRO A 331 26.68 -17.74 -12.19
CA PRO A 331 25.79 -17.28 -13.24
C PRO A 331 26.52 -17.00 -14.54
N VAL A 332 25.90 -17.35 -15.67
CA VAL A 332 26.43 -17.02 -17.00
C VAL A 332 25.65 -15.86 -17.63
N ALA A 333 26.27 -15.11 -18.55
CA ALA A 333 25.64 -13.97 -19.21
C ALA A 333 24.27 -14.31 -19.84
N ARG A 334 24.11 -15.56 -20.33
CA ARG A 334 22.86 -16.07 -20.89
C ARG A 334 21.70 -15.99 -19.91
N ASP A 335 21.92 -16.25 -18.61
CA ASP A 335 20.86 -16.21 -17.61
C ASP A 335 20.26 -14.80 -17.51
N TYR A 336 21.12 -13.78 -17.46
CA TYR A 336 20.69 -12.38 -17.40
C TYR A 336 19.99 -11.94 -18.69
N ILE A 337 20.50 -12.34 -19.85
CA ILE A 337 19.90 -12.02 -21.15
C ILE A 337 18.50 -12.64 -21.26
N VAL A 338 18.35 -13.92 -20.92
CA VAL A 338 17.07 -14.63 -20.97
C VAL A 338 16.06 -13.97 -20.03
N TRP A 339 16.44 -13.66 -18.79
CA TRP A 339 15.53 -13.00 -17.87
C TRP A 339 15.14 -11.59 -18.31
N THR A 340 16.11 -10.80 -18.79
CA THR A 340 15.83 -9.46 -19.33
C THR A 340 14.89 -9.53 -20.53
N ALA A 341 15.06 -10.52 -21.42
CA ALA A 341 14.16 -10.76 -22.54
C ALA A 341 12.73 -11.10 -22.08
N VAL A 342 12.57 -11.91 -21.03
CA VAL A 342 11.25 -12.20 -20.43
C VAL A 342 10.58 -10.92 -19.90
N LEU A 343 11.34 -10.05 -19.22
CA LEU A 343 10.82 -8.77 -18.70
C LEU A 343 10.41 -7.82 -19.84
N LEU A 344 11.23 -7.70 -20.88
CA LEU A 344 10.93 -6.89 -22.07
C LEU A 344 9.71 -7.43 -22.81
N ALA A 345 9.65 -8.74 -23.06
CA ALA A 345 8.51 -9.39 -23.72
C ALA A 345 7.22 -9.17 -22.92
N THR A 346 7.27 -9.33 -21.60
CA THR A 346 6.13 -9.06 -20.71
C THR A 346 5.69 -7.59 -20.79
N HIS A 347 6.65 -6.66 -20.78
CA HIS A 347 6.36 -5.23 -20.89
C HIS A 347 5.68 -4.88 -22.22
N VAL A 348 6.23 -5.36 -23.34
CA VAL A 348 5.68 -5.14 -24.68
C VAL A 348 4.30 -5.77 -24.80
N TRP A 349 4.11 -7.01 -24.32
CA TRP A 349 2.83 -7.69 -24.36
C TRP A 349 1.75 -6.93 -23.57
N PHE A 350 2.10 -6.39 -22.40
CA PHE A 350 1.19 -5.56 -21.61
C PHE A 350 0.88 -4.23 -22.31
N ALA A 351 1.89 -3.58 -22.90
CA ALA A 351 1.71 -2.34 -23.64
C ALA A 351 0.75 -2.53 -24.83
N LEU A 352 0.92 -3.62 -25.59
CA LEU A 352 0.00 -4.01 -26.65
C LEU A 352 -1.40 -4.30 -26.09
N TYR A 353 -1.51 -5.14 -25.05
CA TYR A 353 -2.78 -5.47 -24.40
C TYR A 353 -3.54 -4.19 -24.02
N ASN A 354 -2.87 -3.19 -23.47
CA ASN A 354 -3.51 -1.93 -23.07
C ASN A 354 -3.98 -1.07 -24.24
N ARG A 355 -3.55 -1.33 -25.48
CA ARG A 355 -3.87 -0.52 -26.68
C ARG A 355 -4.95 -1.13 -27.55
N PHE A 356 -5.18 -2.43 -27.42
CA PHE A 356 -6.29 -3.09 -28.09
C PHE A 356 -7.61 -2.83 -27.39
N ASP A 357 -8.71 -3.03 -28.11
CA ASP A 357 -10.07 -2.97 -27.60
C ASP A 357 -10.38 -4.11 -26.62
N LYS A 358 -11.50 -3.99 -25.89
CA LYS A 358 -11.88 -4.94 -24.83
C LYS A 358 -12.11 -6.37 -25.36
N GLY A 359 -12.56 -6.54 -26.61
CA GLY A 359 -12.79 -7.84 -27.22
C GLY A 359 -11.47 -8.54 -27.57
N THR A 360 -10.57 -7.83 -28.24
CA THR A 360 -9.24 -8.37 -28.61
C THR A 360 -8.38 -8.69 -27.38
N ARG A 361 -8.49 -7.90 -26.31
CA ARG A 361 -7.78 -8.12 -25.04
C ARG A 361 -8.02 -9.49 -24.41
N VAL A 362 -9.14 -10.16 -24.70
CA VAL A 362 -9.46 -11.48 -24.16
C VAL A 362 -8.39 -12.52 -24.52
N TRP A 363 -7.92 -12.50 -25.76
CA TRP A 363 -6.90 -13.43 -26.25
C TRP A 363 -5.53 -13.10 -25.69
N MET A 364 -5.21 -11.81 -25.64
CA MET A 364 -3.96 -11.33 -25.07
C MET A 364 -3.84 -11.55 -23.56
N PHE A 365 -4.97 -11.59 -22.85
CA PHE A 365 -5.00 -11.86 -21.41
C PHE A 365 -4.42 -13.24 -21.09
N ALA A 366 -4.61 -14.24 -21.96
CA ALA A 366 -3.99 -15.56 -21.80
C ALA A 366 -2.46 -15.46 -21.73
N GLY A 367 -1.84 -14.68 -22.63
CA GLY A 367 -0.39 -14.42 -22.63
C GLY A 367 0.08 -13.72 -21.35
N LEU A 368 -0.71 -12.77 -20.81
CA LEU A 368 -0.40 -12.13 -19.53
C LEU A 368 -0.51 -13.08 -18.34
N GLN A 369 -1.47 -14.01 -18.35
CA GLN A 369 -1.59 -15.03 -17.31
C GLN A 369 -0.47 -16.07 -17.43
N PHE A 370 -0.11 -16.45 -18.65
CA PHE A 370 1.04 -17.31 -18.92
C PHE A 370 2.33 -16.69 -18.39
N ALA A 371 2.66 -15.45 -18.79
CA ALA A 371 3.86 -14.77 -18.30
C ALA A 371 3.89 -14.72 -16.76
N ARG A 372 2.76 -14.33 -16.14
CA ARG A 372 2.64 -14.26 -14.68
C ARG A 372 2.82 -15.61 -13.98
N SER A 373 2.31 -16.69 -14.56
CA SER A 373 2.34 -18.01 -13.94
C SER A 373 3.61 -18.80 -14.26
N ALA A 374 4.26 -18.54 -15.40
CA ALA A 374 5.29 -19.40 -15.96
C ALA A 374 6.62 -18.70 -16.31
N ALA A 375 6.76 -17.38 -16.14
CA ALA A 375 7.99 -16.64 -16.52
C ALA A 375 9.27 -17.24 -15.92
N PHE A 376 9.23 -17.75 -14.70
CA PHE A 376 10.40 -18.32 -14.02
C PHE A 376 10.99 -19.55 -14.73
N ILE A 377 10.19 -20.27 -15.52
CA ILE A 377 10.62 -21.47 -16.27
C ILE A 377 11.74 -21.14 -17.26
N ALA A 378 11.83 -19.88 -17.70
CA ALA A 378 12.91 -19.44 -18.58
C ALA A 378 14.32 -19.65 -17.97
N LEU A 379 14.42 -19.72 -16.65
CA LEU A 379 15.68 -19.96 -15.93
C LEU A 379 15.70 -21.26 -15.13
N VAL A 380 14.52 -21.75 -14.73
CA VAL A 380 14.36 -22.82 -13.75
C VAL A 380 13.69 -24.03 -14.40
N PRO A 381 14.32 -25.21 -14.36
CA PRO A 381 13.70 -26.41 -14.91
C PRO A 381 12.47 -26.82 -14.10
N ILE A 382 11.49 -27.41 -14.80
CA ILE A 382 10.31 -28.02 -14.19
C ILE A 382 10.02 -29.36 -14.86
N GLY A 383 9.37 -30.27 -14.12
CA GLY A 383 8.86 -31.52 -14.69
C GLY A 383 7.55 -31.32 -15.47
N PHE A 384 7.16 -32.32 -16.27
CA PHE A 384 5.91 -32.28 -17.04
C PHE A 384 4.66 -32.07 -16.18
N ILE A 385 4.62 -32.67 -14.99
CA ILE A 385 3.49 -32.48 -14.07
C ILE A 385 3.43 -31.04 -13.52
N GLY A 386 4.59 -30.40 -13.32
CA GLY A 386 4.67 -28.97 -12.99
C GLY A 386 4.13 -28.11 -14.13
N ALA A 387 4.47 -28.46 -15.38
CA ALA A 387 3.94 -27.77 -16.56
C ALA A 387 2.42 -27.91 -16.67
N ALA A 388 1.87 -29.10 -16.42
CA ALA A 388 0.43 -29.35 -16.38
C ALA A 388 -0.27 -28.48 -15.30
N ALA A 389 0.31 -28.39 -14.10
CA ALA A 389 -0.23 -27.55 -13.03
C ALA A 389 -0.21 -26.05 -13.35
N LEU A 390 0.87 -25.57 -13.98
CA LEU A 390 0.95 -24.18 -14.44
C LEU A 390 -0.04 -23.91 -15.57
N GLY A 391 -0.19 -24.84 -16.52
CA GLY A 391 -1.20 -24.77 -17.57
C GLY A 391 -2.62 -24.69 -17.00
N ALA A 392 -2.96 -25.55 -16.04
CA ALA A 392 -4.24 -25.50 -15.33
C ALA A 392 -4.46 -24.16 -14.63
N HIS A 393 -3.43 -23.61 -13.98
CA HIS A 393 -3.50 -22.30 -13.32
C HIS A 393 -3.73 -21.15 -14.31
N VAL A 394 -3.10 -21.18 -15.49
CA VAL A 394 -3.33 -20.21 -16.57
C VAL A 394 -4.76 -20.31 -17.10
N LEU A 395 -5.22 -21.52 -17.42
CA LEU A 395 -6.57 -21.76 -17.93
C LEU A 395 -7.65 -21.33 -16.93
N ALA A 396 -7.47 -21.63 -15.65
CA ALA A 396 -8.41 -21.24 -14.60
C ALA A 396 -8.55 -19.72 -14.43
N LYS A 397 -7.52 -18.93 -14.77
CA LYS A 397 -7.61 -17.46 -14.78
C LYS A 397 -8.20 -16.92 -16.08
N TRP A 398 -7.87 -17.55 -17.20
CA TRP A 398 -8.23 -17.08 -18.53
C TRP A 398 -9.69 -17.39 -18.87
N VAL A 399 -10.17 -18.62 -18.64
CA VAL A 399 -11.52 -19.05 -19.04
C VAL A 399 -12.62 -18.21 -18.40
N PRO A 400 -12.61 -17.90 -17.08
CA PRO A 400 -13.61 -17.00 -16.50
C PRO A 400 -13.56 -15.57 -17.08
N TYR A 401 -12.36 -15.09 -17.44
CA TYR A 401 -12.21 -13.79 -18.10
C TYR A 401 -12.79 -13.79 -19.51
N TYR A 402 -12.61 -14.88 -20.25
CA TYR A 402 -13.21 -15.09 -21.56
C TYR A 402 -14.74 -15.10 -21.47
N ILE A 403 -15.31 -15.90 -20.55
CA ILE A 403 -16.76 -15.96 -20.31
C ILE A 403 -17.31 -14.59 -19.89
N TYR A 404 -16.63 -13.91 -18.96
CA TYR A 404 -17.01 -12.57 -18.50
C TYR A 404 -17.10 -11.55 -19.64
N ARG A 405 -16.22 -11.67 -20.64
CA ARG A 405 -16.11 -10.70 -21.73
C ARG A 405 -17.02 -11.00 -22.91
N LEU A 406 -17.43 -12.25 -23.09
CA LEU A 406 -18.37 -12.66 -24.14
C LEU A 406 -19.82 -12.79 -23.66
N GLY A 407 -20.06 -12.93 -22.35
CA GLY A 407 -21.39 -12.96 -21.75
C GLY A 407 -21.89 -11.59 -21.28
N ASP A 408 -23.11 -11.56 -20.74
CA ASP A 408 -23.75 -10.34 -20.22
C ASP A 408 -23.14 -9.87 -18.89
N LYS A 409 -22.11 -9.01 -19.02
CA LYS A 409 -21.59 -7.92 -18.14
C LYS A 409 -21.33 -8.17 -16.64
N GLN A 410 -21.78 -9.25 -16.02
CA GLN A 410 -21.49 -9.58 -14.62
C GLN A 410 -20.30 -10.54 -14.54
N TRP A 411 -19.34 -10.24 -13.66
CA TRP A 411 -18.21 -11.14 -13.41
C TRP A 411 -18.77 -12.45 -12.87
N PRO A 412 -18.54 -13.59 -13.55
CA PRO A 412 -19.08 -14.85 -13.06
C PRO A 412 -18.46 -15.12 -11.69
N GLU A 413 -19.28 -15.52 -10.71
CA GLU A 413 -18.80 -16.14 -9.47
C GLU A 413 -18.25 -17.54 -9.79
N ALA A 414 -17.24 -17.59 -10.66
CA ALA A 414 -16.62 -18.81 -11.10
C ALA A 414 -15.72 -19.33 -9.96
N PRO A 415 -15.90 -20.58 -9.51
CA PRO A 415 -15.10 -21.17 -8.45
C PRO A 415 -13.68 -21.43 -8.97
N PHE A 416 -12.81 -20.42 -8.83
CA PHE A 416 -11.49 -20.38 -9.44
C PHE A 416 -10.63 -21.58 -9.03
N HIS A 417 -10.64 -21.96 -7.75
CA HIS A 417 -9.81 -23.05 -7.25
C HIS A 417 -10.32 -24.42 -7.73
N LEU A 418 -11.63 -24.60 -7.81
CA LEU A 418 -12.25 -25.81 -8.33
C LEU A 418 -11.99 -25.96 -9.83
N ILE A 419 -12.14 -24.90 -10.62
CA ILE A 419 -11.82 -24.92 -12.06
C ILE A 419 -10.35 -25.29 -12.28
N ARG A 420 -9.43 -24.73 -11.47
CA ARG A 420 -8.01 -25.09 -11.54
C ARG A 420 -7.76 -26.55 -11.18
N LEU A 421 -8.38 -27.05 -10.12
CA LEU A 421 -8.26 -28.45 -9.71
C LEU A 421 -8.73 -29.38 -10.85
N LEU A 422 -9.88 -29.08 -11.47
CA LEU A 422 -10.41 -29.86 -12.59
C LEU A 422 -9.46 -29.87 -13.78
N PHE A 423 -8.96 -28.71 -14.21
CA PHE A 423 -7.97 -28.65 -15.28
C PHE A 423 -6.69 -29.40 -14.93
N PHE A 424 -6.22 -29.31 -13.69
CA PHE A 424 -5.02 -30.03 -13.26
C PHE A 424 -5.23 -31.53 -13.33
N VAL A 425 -6.35 -32.05 -12.81
CA VAL A 425 -6.68 -33.49 -12.86
C VAL A 425 -6.76 -33.99 -14.30
N VAL A 426 -7.41 -33.25 -15.20
CA VAL A 426 -7.52 -33.64 -16.61
C VAL A 426 -6.15 -33.65 -17.29
N LEU A 427 -5.37 -32.58 -17.16
CA LEU A 427 -4.04 -32.50 -17.77
C LEU A 427 -3.06 -33.53 -17.19
N ALA A 428 -3.14 -33.79 -15.88
CA ALA A 428 -2.38 -34.83 -15.22
C ALA A 428 -2.79 -36.22 -15.72
N ALA A 429 -4.08 -36.52 -15.82
CA ALA A 429 -4.55 -37.81 -16.36
C ALA A 429 -4.08 -38.02 -17.80
N MET A 430 -4.17 -37.00 -18.66
CA MET A 430 -3.62 -37.06 -20.03
C MET A 430 -2.12 -37.35 -20.02
N LEU A 431 -1.37 -36.70 -19.14
CA LEU A 431 0.06 -36.97 -18.97
C LEU A 431 0.31 -38.42 -18.56
N GLY A 432 -0.47 -38.94 -17.60
CA GLY A 432 -0.41 -40.33 -17.14
C GLY A 432 -0.68 -41.34 -18.26
N PHE A 433 -1.66 -41.08 -19.13
CA PHE A 433 -1.91 -41.91 -20.31
C PHE A 433 -0.79 -41.83 -21.35
N SER A 434 -0.13 -40.68 -21.48
CA SER A 434 0.93 -40.48 -22.47
C SER A 434 2.32 -40.98 -22.05
N GLN A 435 2.65 -40.90 -20.76
CA GLN A 435 4.01 -41.16 -20.23
C GLN A 435 4.03 -42.22 -19.11
N GLY A 436 2.87 -42.74 -18.69
CA GLY A 436 2.74 -43.69 -17.59
C GLY A 436 2.29 -43.05 -16.27
N PHE A 437 1.61 -43.84 -15.45
CA PHE A 437 0.99 -43.41 -14.19
C PHE A 437 2.01 -43.06 -13.09
N ASP A 438 3.27 -43.52 -13.20
CA ASP A 438 4.34 -43.18 -12.25
C ASP A 438 4.57 -41.67 -12.14
N SER A 439 4.35 -40.94 -13.24
CA SER A 439 4.42 -39.47 -13.26
C SER A 439 3.43 -38.80 -12.29
N LEU A 440 2.30 -39.46 -12.01
CA LEU A 440 1.22 -38.98 -11.14
C LEU A 440 1.45 -39.26 -9.66
N VAL A 441 2.35 -40.20 -9.35
CA VAL A 441 2.68 -40.59 -7.97
C VAL A 441 3.96 -39.90 -7.49
N SER A 442 4.61 -39.10 -8.35
CA SER A 442 5.77 -38.30 -7.94
C SER A 442 5.45 -37.34 -6.78
N ASN A 443 6.44 -37.05 -5.93
CA ASN A 443 6.28 -36.12 -4.81
C ASN A 443 5.76 -34.74 -5.27
N THR A 444 6.19 -34.28 -6.45
CA THR A 444 5.69 -33.03 -7.04
C THR A 444 4.23 -33.13 -7.43
N ALA A 445 3.80 -34.23 -8.06
CA ALA A 445 2.40 -34.46 -8.42
C ALA A 445 1.51 -34.47 -7.17
N LEU A 446 1.91 -35.22 -6.14
CA LEU A 446 1.17 -35.32 -4.87
C LEU A 446 1.09 -33.98 -4.15
N ALA A 447 2.18 -33.22 -4.09
CA ALA A 447 2.20 -31.89 -3.47
C ALA A 447 1.30 -30.88 -4.21
N LEU A 448 1.33 -30.89 -5.55
CA LEU A 448 0.46 -30.04 -6.37
C LEU A 448 -1.01 -30.44 -6.24
N LEU A 449 -1.32 -31.73 -6.20
CA LEU A 449 -2.68 -32.22 -5.97
C LEU A 449 -3.18 -31.81 -4.59
N ALA A 450 -2.39 -32.05 -3.54
CA ALA A 450 -2.72 -31.67 -2.17
C ALA A 450 -2.95 -30.17 -2.03
N TRP A 451 -2.10 -29.35 -2.66
CA TRP A 451 -2.28 -27.89 -2.68
C TRP A 451 -3.57 -27.47 -3.37
N ASN A 452 -3.88 -28.03 -4.55
CA ASN A 452 -5.12 -27.72 -5.27
C ASN A 452 -6.36 -28.14 -4.49
N LEU A 453 -6.37 -29.35 -3.90
CA LEU A 453 -7.46 -29.83 -3.04
C LEU A 453 -7.65 -28.91 -1.84
N PHE A 454 -6.56 -28.55 -1.16
CA PHE A 454 -6.62 -27.65 -0.02
C PHE A 454 -7.23 -26.30 -0.40
N ARG A 455 -6.79 -25.68 -1.51
CA ARG A 455 -7.34 -24.39 -1.97
C ARG A 455 -8.80 -24.51 -2.43
N ALA A 456 -9.17 -25.61 -3.07
CA ALA A 456 -10.53 -25.84 -3.58
C ALA A 456 -11.53 -26.35 -2.53
N ARG A 457 -11.10 -26.74 -1.32
CA ARG A 457 -11.95 -27.45 -0.33
C ARG A 457 -13.31 -26.79 -0.04
N GLN A 458 -13.37 -25.46 0.03
CA GLN A 458 -14.62 -24.75 0.30
C GLN A 458 -15.53 -24.76 -0.93
N GLU A 459 -14.98 -24.45 -2.10
CA GLU A 459 -15.71 -24.47 -3.38
C GLU A 459 -16.20 -25.88 -3.72
N LEU A 460 -15.38 -26.90 -3.45
CA LEU A 460 -15.74 -28.31 -3.63
C LEU A 460 -16.88 -28.71 -2.69
N SER A 461 -16.80 -28.31 -1.41
CA SER A 461 -17.88 -28.56 -0.45
C SER A 461 -19.19 -27.93 -0.90
N VAL A 462 -19.16 -26.65 -1.33
CA VAL A 462 -20.34 -25.96 -1.87
C VAL A 462 -20.89 -26.64 -3.13
N ALA A 463 -20.03 -27.06 -4.06
CA ALA A 463 -20.46 -27.73 -5.28
C ALA A 463 -21.12 -29.10 -4.98
N VAL A 464 -20.57 -29.86 -4.03
CA VAL A 464 -21.11 -31.16 -3.62
C VAL A 464 -22.43 -31.00 -2.85
N THR A 465 -22.54 -30.02 -1.95
CA THR A 465 -23.79 -29.79 -1.20
C THR A 465 -24.92 -29.23 -2.08
N ALA A 466 -24.58 -28.45 -3.10
CA ALA A 466 -25.54 -27.95 -4.08
C ALA A 466 -25.95 -28.99 -5.14
N ALA A 467 -25.23 -30.11 -5.24
CA ALA A 467 -25.50 -31.13 -6.25
C ALA A 467 -26.87 -31.80 -6.00
N THR A 468 -27.80 -31.59 -6.94
CA THR A 468 -29.09 -32.28 -6.93
C THR A 468 -29.15 -33.28 -8.07
N ARG A 469 -29.53 -34.52 -7.74
CA ARG A 469 -29.79 -35.56 -8.74
C ARG A 469 -31.07 -35.23 -9.50
N LEU A 470 -30.97 -35.01 -10.81
CA LEU A 470 -32.12 -34.67 -11.66
C LEU A 470 -33.19 -35.76 -11.65
N ASP A 471 -32.79 -37.02 -11.56
CA ASP A 471 -33.66 -38.18 -11.49
C ASP A 471 -34.41 -38.32 -10.14
N ARG A 472 -34.03 -37.53 -9.12
CA ARG A 472 -34.70 -37.49 -7.81
C ARG A 472 -35.61 -36.28 -7.62
N LYS A 473 -35.74 -35.39 -8.61
CA LYS A 473 -36.62 -34.20 -8.54
C LYS A 473 -38.11 -34.49 -8.75
N HIS A 474 -38.51 -35.74 -9.02
CA HIS A 474 -39.86 -36.11 -9.47
C HIS A 474 -41.01 -36.06 -8.44
N ASN A 475 -40.81 -35.51 -7.24
CA ASN A 475 -41.88 -35.37 -6.23
C ASN A 475 -42.25 -33.93 -5.88
N GLN A 476 -41.79 -32.93 -6.64
CA GLN A 476 -42.33 -31.57 -6.53
C GLN A 476 -43.19 -31.31 -7.76
N ALA A 477 -44.49 -31.14 -7.52
CA ALA A 477 -45.47 -30.85 -8.56
C ALA A 477 -45.01 -29.65 -9.41
N PRO A 478 -45.21 -29.69 -10.74
CA PRO A 478 -44.94 -28.54 -11.59
C PRO A 478 -45.80 -27.36 -11.12
N LEU A 479 -45.17 -26.20 -10.93
CA LEU A 479 -45.82 -24.90 -10.76
C LEU A 479 -46.26 -24.35 -12.12
#